data_AF-A0A932TDZ2-F1
#
_entry.id   AF-A0A932TDZ2-F1
#
_cell.length_a   1.000
_cell.length_b   1.000
_cell.length_c   1.000
_cell.angle_alpha   90.00
_cell.angle_beta   90.00
_cell.angle_gamma   90.00
#
_symmetry.space_group_name_H-M   'P 1'
#
loop_
_entity.id
_entity.type
_entity.pdbx_description
1 polymer ?
#
loop_
_entity_poly.entity_id
_entity_poly.type
_entity_poly.pdbx_seq_one_letter_code
_entity_poly.pdbx_strand_id
1 'polypeptide(L)'
;MSDLSKGLGDSDGRRLARRHASATEEACRVAECLATLMRRCNLSDADANRIATNLRIRAVELREKAEGRIESRLTTKNTGHPLLEDRNVNSLYLDESGTSAINADDQVFALGGVAMHDEDVNTYIAEADKIKRQFFCRTDITFHEPDMRRHNDDFSFRRNRTRQAEFDRAFRALVERTPFTVFGVGIRKDAFKQEFLDSGCDPYLPTRVYDLAIMLMLERYVDYLATHQQRRIGRVHLESIGAREDAEHQAAYADLLLHGTQFVPEKTFQSWVEAGYRFSPKRGSSPAEMSDLVAREVFEWTRGGCQNDPPYWAVLNPKIHRRADGHFGKFGVKVFPSSDIDEAVMAHRVLCGAAPKN
;
A
#
# COMPACT_ATOMS: atom_id res chain seq x y z
N MET A 1 37.79 23.57 8.78
CA MET A 1 37.58 22.87 10.06
C MET A 1 36.44 23.55 10.79
N SER A 2 35.57 22.74 11.40
CA SER A 2 34.28 23.05 12.06
C SER A 2 33.19 23.57 11.12
N ASP A 3 31.99 22.99 10.98
CA ASP A 3 31.32 22.00 11.81
C ASP A 3 30.24 21.34 10.92
N LEU A 4 30.41 20.06 10.56
CA LEU A 4 29.55 19.30 9.64
C LEU A 4 28.97 18.04 10.33
N SER A 5 28.87 18.05 11.66
CA SER A 5 28.49 16.86 12.44
C SER A 5 27.11 16.92 13.10
N LYS A 6 26.08 17.47 12.44
CA LYS A 6 24.70 17.33 12.92
C LYS A 6 23.75 17.00 11.77
N GLY A 7 23.57 15.70 11.54
CA GLY A 7 22.63 15.14 10.58
C GLY A 7 22.70 13.62 10.44
N LEU A 8 23.27 12.91 11.41
CA LEU A 8 23.21 11.45 11.51
C LEU A 8 22.12 11.12 12.52
N GLY A 9 21.21 10.20 12.16
CA GLY A 9 20.07 9.80 13.00
C GLY A 9 20.51 9.44 14.42
N ASP A 10 19.91 10.11 15.40
CA ASP A 10 20.24 10.00 16.81
C ASP A 10 19.82 8.63 17.39
N SER A 11 20.79 7.76 17.65
CA SER A 11 20.58 6.47 18.34
C SER A 11 20.14 6.64 19.79
N ASP A 12 20.48 7.75 20.44
CA ASP A 12 20.06 8.05 21.81
C ASP A 12 18.56 8.39 21.85
N GLY A 13 18.04 9.12 20.88
CA GLY A 13 16.62 9.43 20.72
C GLY A 13 15.71 8.19 20.68
N ARG A 14 16.15 7.08 20.07
CA ARG A 14 15.39 5.81 20.07
C ARG A 14 15.52 5.01 21.36
N ARG A 15 16.70 4.97 21.95
CA ARG A 15 16.89 4.35 23.28
C ARG A 15 16.04 5.09 24.30
N LEU A 16 15.96 6.40 24.19
CA LEU A 16 15.14 7.27 25.00
C LEU A 16 13.65 7.02 24.74
N ALA A 17 13.20 6.97 23.48
CA ALA A 17 11.80 6.67 23.12
C ALA A 17 11.35 5.28 23.62
N ARG A 18 12.17 4.23 23.50
CA ARG A 18 11.87 2.90 24.07
C ARG A 18 11.78 2.90 25.59
N ARG A 19 12.73 3.58 26.25
CA ARG A 19 12.69 3.74 27.71
C ARG A 19 11.44 4.51 28.14
N HIS A 20 11.07 5.56 27.41
CA HIS A 20 9.84 6.30 27.66
C HIS A 20 8.59 5.47 27.40
N ALA A 21 8.52 4.69 26.33
CA ALA A 21 7.39 3.80 26.06
C ALA A 21 7.21 2.78 27.20
N SER A 22 8.29 2.09 27.57
CA SER A 22 8.27 1.12 28.68
C SER A 22 7.90 1.76 30.02
N ALA A 23 8.44 2.95 30.32
CA ALA A 23 8.09 3.68 31.54
C ALA A 23 6.64 4.19 31.51
N THR A 24 6.12 4.57 30.34
CA THR A 24 4.73 5.04 30.18
C THR A 24 3.74 3.87 30.30
N GLU A 25 4.07 2.68 29.80
CA GLU A 25 3.28 1.46 30.01
C GLU A 25 3.25 1.06 31.49
N GLU A 26 4.38 1.17 32.19
CA GLU A 26 4.43 0.91 33.63
C GLU A 26 3.62 1.94 34.43
N ALA A 27 3.71 3.22 34.08
CA ALA A 27 2.87 4.27 34.65
C ALA A 27 1.37 4.03 34.37
N CYS A 28 1.01 3.52 33.18
CA CYS A 28 -0.35 3.14 32.84
C CYS A 28 -0.85 2.03 33.78
N ARG A 29 -0.06 0.98 34.00
CA ARG A 29 -0.39 -0.11 34.94
C ARG A 29 -0.58 0.41 36.37
N VAL A 30 0.25 1.34 36.81
CA VAL A 30 0.11 1.97 38.13
C VAL A 30 -1.20 2.77 38.23
N ALA A 31 -1.56 3.54 37.20
CA ALA A 31 -2.82 4.28 37.14
C ALA A 31 -4.05 3.35 37.15
N GLU A 32 -3.99 2.23 36.44
CA GLU A 32 -5.05 1.20 36.44
C GLU A 32 -5.19 0.52 37.83
N CYS A 33 -4.07 0.26 38.51
CA CYS A 33 -4.07 -0.24 39.88
C CYS A 33 -4.70 0.79 40.84
N LEU A 34 -4.35 2.08 40.71
CA LEU A 34 -4.93 3.16 41.51
C LEU A 34 -6.45 3.24 41.30
N ALA A 35 -6.92 3.26 40.05
CA ALA A 35 -8.36 3.26 39.74
C ALA A 35 -9.08 2.07 40.40
N THR A 36 -8.43 0.91 40.41
CA THR A 36 -8.97 -0.31 41.05
C THR A 36 -9.03 -0.20 42.57
N LEU A 37 -8.01 0.38 43.22
CA LEU A 37 -8.02 0.63 44.66
C LEU A 37 -9.07 1.67 45.05
N MET A 38 -9.21 2.75 44.28
CA MET A 38 -10.22 3.78 44.51
C MET A 38 -11.64 3.21 44.44
N ARG A 39 -11.92 2.37 43.43
CA ARG A 39 -13.20 1.64 43.34
C ARG A 39 -13.47 0.77 44.56
N ARG A 40 -12.46 0.06 45.07
CA ARG A 40 -12.60 -0.78 46.28
C ARG A 40 -12.89 0.04 47.54
N CYS A 41 -12.48 1.30 47.57
CA CYS A 41 -12.72 2.21 48.69
C CYS A 41 -13.95 3.12 48.49
N ASN A 42 -14.79 2.89 47.48
CA ASN A 42 -15.93 3.76 47.10
C ASN A 42 -15.52 5.22 46.84
N LEU A 43 -14.32 5.45 46.32
CA LEU A 43 -13.83 6.76 45.88
C LEU A 43 -13.99 6.89 44.36
N SER A 44 -14.16 8.12 43.87
CA SER A 44 -14.26 8.41 42.44
C SER A 44 -12.96 8.06 41.71
N ASP A 45 -13.02 7.24 40.67
CA ASP A 45 -11.87 6.80 39.86
C ASP A 45 -11.77 7.51 38.51
N ALA A 46 -12.61 8.53 38.26
CA ALA A 46 -12.72 9.22 36.97
C ALA A 46 -11.38 9.82 36.52
N ASP A 47 -10.64 10.46 37.44
CA ASP A 47 -9.33 11.04 37.13
C ASP A 47 -8.26 9.98 36.87
N ALA A 48 -8.27 8.89 37.65
CA ALA A 48 -7.33 7.78 37.48
C ALA A 48 -7.55 7.07 36.13
N ASN A 49 -8.81 6.87 35.72
CA ASN A 49 -9.14 6.30 34.42
C ASN A 49 -8.74 7.24 33.27
N ARG A 50 -8.99 8.55 33.40
CA ARG A 50 -8.56 9.54 32.39
C ARG A 50 -7.05 9.54 32.22
N ILE A 51 -6.30 9.48 33.33
CA ILE A 51 -4.83 9.39 33.32
C ILE A 51 -4.38 8.09 32.63
N ALA A 52 -5.00 6.95 32.96
CA ALA A 52 -4.68 5.67 32.33
C ALA A 52 -4.93 5.68 30.82
N THR A 53 -6.05 6.24 30.35
CA THR A 53 -6.36 6.37 28.92
C THR A 53 -5.34 7.26 28.20
N ASN A 54 -4.99 8.41 28.77
CA ASN A 54 -3.99 9.30 28.17
C ASN A 54 -2.60 8.65 28.12
N LEU A 55 -2.21 7.93 29.16
CA LEU A 55 -0.95 7.19 29.19
C LEU A 55 -0.95 6.04 28.18
N ARG A 56 -2.10 5.39 27.94
CA ARG A 56 -2.23 4.33 26.93
C ARG A 56 -2.08 4.88 25.52
N ILE A 57 -2.75 5.98 25.18
CA ILE A 57 -2.57 6.67 23.88
C ILE A 57 -1.10 7.08 23.70
N ARG A 58 -0.52 7.70 24.72
CA ARG A 58 0.89 8.13 24.67
C ARG A 58 1.87 6.95 24.58
N ALA A 59 1.58 5.83 25.22
CA ALA A 59 2.36 4.61 25.10
C ALA A 59 2.28 4.06 23.68
N VAL A 60 1.11 4.05 23.05
CA VAL A 60 0.94 3.66 21.65
C VAL A 60 1.72 4.58 20.73
N GLU A 61 1.61 5.91 20.86
CA GLU A 61 2.41 6.86 20.05
C GLU A 61 3.92 6.67 20.24
N LEU A 62 4.39 6.52 21.49
CA LEU A 62 5.81 6.32 21.79
C LEU A 62 6.29 4.95 21.31
N ARG A 63 5.41 3.95 21.32
CA ARG A 63 5.65 2.62 20.80
C ARG A 63 5.69 2.66 19.28
N GLU A 64 4.77 3.33 18.60
CA GLU A 64 4.84 3.59 17.15
C GLU A 64 6.06 4.43 16.78
N LYS A 65 6.56 5.30 17.66
CA LYS A 65 7.82 6.03 17.46
C LYS A 65 9.06 5.17 17.75
N ALA A 66 8.96 4.17 18.63
CA ALA A 66 10.03 3.26 19.03
C ALA A 66 10.12 1.97 18.18
N GLU A 67 8.98 1.56 17.63
CA GLU A 67 8.68 0.41 16.77
C GLU A 67 8.43 0.85 15.32
N GLY A 68 8.22 2.15 15.08
CA GLY A 68 8.30 2.80 13.78
C GLY A 68 9.66 2.46 13.21
N ARG A 69 9.63 1.41 12.38
CA ARG A 69 10.79 0.65 11.92
C ARG A 69 11.95 1.56 11.56
N ILE A 70 12.86 1.72 12.49
CA ILE A 70 14.26 1.59 12.12
C ILE A 70 14.71 0.32 12.83
N GLU A 71 14.37 -0.81 12.19
CA GLU A 71 15.32 -1.91 12.18
C GLU A 71 16.66 -1.26 11.76
N SER A 72 17.73 -1.47 12.54
CA SER A 72 19.09 -1.23 12.03
C SER A 72 19.09 -1.79 10.64
N ARG A 73 19.32 -0.96 9.59
CA ARG A 73 19.35 -1.33 8.16
C ARG A 73 19.64 -2.82 8.08
N LEU A 74 18.62 -3.67 8.07
CA LEU A 74 18.90 -5.09 8.02
C LEU A 74 19.38 -5.20 6.59
N THR A 75 20.69 -5.35 6.44
CA THR A 75 21.34 -5.53 5.17
C THR A 75 20.70 -6.78 4.58
N THR A 76 19.66 -6.58 3.78
CA THR A 76 19.33 -7.50 2.71
C THR A 76 20.66 -7.72 2.02
N LYS A 77 21.07 -8.98 1.85
CA LYS A 77 22.38 -9.30 1.28
C LYS A 77 22.54 -8.45 0.02
N ASN A 78 23.48 -7.49 0.05
CA ASN A 78 23.79 -6.70 -1.12
C ASN A 78 24.23 -7.70 -2.20
N THR A 79 23.44 -7.76 -3.26
CA THR A 79 23.74 -8.60 -4.42
C THR A 79 24.48 -7.76 -5.45
N GLY A 80 25.02 -8.40 -6.50
CA GLY A 80 25.62 -7.65 -7.60
C GLY A 80 24.61 -6.67 -8.19
N HIS A 81 25.11 -5.61 -8.82
CA HIS A 81 24.26 -4.63 -9.48
C HIS A 81 23.29 -5.36 -10.45
N PRO A 82 21.98 -5.03 -10.52
CA PRO A 82 21.01 -5.78 -11.31
C PRO A 82 21.37 -5.92 -12.79
N LEU A 83 22.06 -4.93 -13.37
CA LEU A 83 22.55 -4.99 -14.75
C LEU A 83 23.68 -6.01 -14.99
N LEU A 84 24.30 -6.54 -13.93
CA LEU A 84 25.38 -7.53 -13.99
C LEU A 84 24.88 -8.96 -13.82
N GLU A 85 23.64 -9.13 -13.34
CA GLU A 85 22.98 -10.41 -13.16
C GLU A 85 21.84 -10.47 -14.17
N ASP A 86 21.87 -11.37 -15.15
CA ASP A 86 20.81 -11.56 -16.15
C ASP A 86 19.52 -12.11 -15.48
N ARG A 87 18.83 -11.22 -14.75
CA ARG A 87 17.65 -11.54 -13.94
C ARG A 87 16.40 -11.41 -14.80
N ASN A 88 15.51 -12.38 -14.67
CA ASN A 88 14.16 -12.28 -15.23
C ASN A 88 13.43 -11.05 -14.67
N VAL A 89 12.55 -10.48 -15.46
CA VAL A 89 11.77 -9.29 -15.07
C VAL A 89 10.49 -9.72 -14.35
N ASN A 90 10.14 -8.97 -13.31
CA ASN A 90 8.80 -8.92 -12.74
C ASN A 90 8.29 -7.49 -12.97
N SER A 91 7.10 -7.36 -13.57
CA SER A 91 6.54 -6.07 -13.99
C SER A 91 5.39 -5.69 -13.05
N LEU A 92 5.51 -4.55 -12.37
CA LEU A 92 4.49 -3.95 -11.52
C LEU A 92 3.74 -2.88 -12.32
N TYR A 93 2.45 -3.12 -12.58
CA TYR A 93 1.55 -2.17 -13.21
C TYR A 93 0.79 -1.41 -12.12
N LEU A 94 0.79 -0.09 -12.21
CA LEU A 94 0.19 0.80 -11.23
C LEU A 94 -0.92 1.62 -11.87
N ASP A 95 -1.99 1.83 -11.11
CA ASP A 95 -3.10 2.71 -11.47
C ASP A 95 -3.72 3.33 -10.22
N GLU A 96 -4.46 4.42 -10.39
CA GLU A 96 -5.03 5.20 -9.29
C GLU A 96 -6.55 5.30 -9.31
N SER A 97 -7.14 5.48 -8.13
CA SER A 97 -8.55 5.77 -7.97
C SER A 97 -8.75 6.88 -6.94
N GLY A 98 -9.57 7.87 -7.30
CA GLY A 98 -9.75 9.11 -6.56
C GLY A 98 -8.67 10.14 -6.84
N THR A 99 -8.92 11.38 -6.43
CA THR A 99 -7.98 12.49 -6.69
C THR A 99 -6.90 12.59 -5.60
N SER A 100 -5.63 12.68 -5.99
CA SER A 100 -4.49 12.84 -5.06
C SER A 100 -4.43 14.22 -4.37
N ALA A 101 -5.14 15.22 -4.89
CA ALA A 101 -5.25 16.53 -4.24
C ALA A 101 -5.91 16.43 -2.86
N ILE A 102 -5.26 17.03 -1.86
CA ILE A 102 -5.66 16.91 -0.45
C ILE A 102 -7.04 17.51 -0.16
N ASN A 103 -7.43 18.57 -0.87
CA ASN A 103 -8.72 19.27 -0.67
C ASN A 103 -9.77 18.93 -1.74
N ALA A 104 -9.61 17.81 -2.46
CA ALA A 104 -10.63 17.32 -3.39
C ALA A 104 -11.77 16.62 -2.63
N ASP A 105 -12.95 16.52 -3.26
CA ASP A 105 -14.17 15.96 -2.66
C ASP A 105 -14.04 14.49 -2.23
N ASP A 106 -13.22 13.70 -2.91
CA ASP A 106 -12.92 12.33 -2.49
C ASP A 106 -12.17 12.36 -1.15
N GLN A 107 -12.64 11.66 -0.13
CA GLN A 107 -11.92 11.56 1.16
C GLN A 107 -10.74 10.58 1.13
N VAL A 108 -10.67 9.76 0.08
CA VAL A 108 -9.69 8.69 -0.08
C VAL A 108 -8.97 8.88 -1.41
N PHE A 109 -7.70 8.50 -1.44
CA PHE A 109 -6.95 8.24 -2.66
C PHE A 109 -6.44 6.80 -2.60
N ALA A 110 -6.47 6.07 -3.70
CA ALA A 110 -5.93 4.71 -3.74
C ALA A 110 -5.00 4.51 -4.93
N LEU A 111 -3.92 3.78 -4.69
CA LEU A 111 -3.01 3.28 -5.71
C LEU A 111 -3.09 1.76 -5.71
N GLY A 112 -3.50 1.17 -6.83
CA GLY A 112 -3.55 -0.27 -7.05
C GLY A 112 -2.32 -0.75 -7.79
N GLY A 113 -1.83 -1.93 -7.42
CA GLY A 113 -0.65 -2.54 -8.04
C GLY A 113 -0.86 -4.00 -8.41
N VAL A 114 -0.49 -4.36 -9.64
CA VAL A 114 -0.47 -5.74 -10.13
C VAL A 114 0.94 -6.10 -10.56
N ALA A 115 1.57 -7.01 -9.81
CA ALA A 115 2.88 -7.56 -10.16
C ALA A 115 2.71 -8.88 -10.91
N MET A 116 3.32 -8.97 -12.08
CA MET A 116 3.25 -10.13 -12.98
C MET A 116 4.63 -10.47 -13.51
N HIS A 117 4.95 -11.75 -13.70
CA HIS A 117 6.17 -12.10 -14.41
C HIS A 117 6.03 -11.74 -15.89
N ASP A 118 7.11 -11.27 -16.52
CA ASP A 118 7.04 -10.82 -17.93
C ASP A 118 6.60 -11.96 -18.88
N GLU A 119 6.88 -13.21 -18.52
CA GLU A 119 6.45 -14.41 -19.22
C GLU A 119 4.92 -14.67 -19.16
N ASP A 120 4.25 -14.18 -18.12
CA ASP A 120 2.79 -14.33 -17.93
C ASP A 120 1.99 -13.24 -18.66
N VAL A 121 2.63 -12.12 -19.04
CA VAL A 121 1.97 -10.96 -19.66
C VAL A 121 1.31 -11.32 -20.99
N ASN A 122 1.99 -12.06 -21.86
CA ASN A 122 1.44 -12.46 -23.16
C ASN A 122 0.25 -13.41 -23.00
N THR A 123 0.26 -14.27 -21.98
CA THR A 123 -0.85 -15.14 -21.65
C THR A 123 -2.06 -14.33 -21.22
N TYR A 124 -1.87 -13.33 -20.34
CA TYR A 124 -2.94 -12.41 -19.96
C TYR A 124 -3.54 -11.70 -21.19
N ILE A 125 -2.69 -11.11 -22.04
CA ILE A 125 -3.14 -10.40 -23.25
C ILE A 125 -3.97 -11.31 -24.14
N ALA A 126 -3.51 -12.55 -24.37
CA ALA A 126 -4.22 -13.52 -25.20
C ALA A 126 -5.60 -13.90 -24.63
N GLU A 127 -5.72 -14.10 -23.33
CA GLU A 127 -6.98 -14.43 -22.67
C GLU A 127 -7.94 -13.24 -22.60
N ALA A 128 -7.43 -12.03 -22.31
CA ALA A 128 -8.20 -10.79 -22.36
C ALA A 128 -8.76 -10.54 -23.77
N ASP A 129 -7.93 -10.71 -24.80
CA ASP A 129 -8.32 -10.57 -26.20
C ASP A 129 -9.40 -11.57 -26.63
N LYS A 130 -9.39 -12.80 -26.10
CA LYS A 130 -10.45 -13.78 -26.37
C LYS A 130 -11.81 -13.28 -25.85
N ILE A 131 -11.84 -12.77 -24.62
CA ILE A 131 -13.05 -12.17 -24.05
C ILE A 131 -13.46 -10.96 -24.88
N LYS A 132 -12.52 -10.07 -25.24
CA LYS A 132 -12.85 -8.88 -26.02
C LYS A 132 -13.43 -9.21 -27.39
N ARG A 133 -12.85 -10.19 -28.10
CA ARG A 133 -13.40 -10.69 -29.37
C ARG A 133 -14.80 -11.29 -29.20
N GLN A 134 -15.03 -12.05 -28.14
CA GLN A 134 -16.34 -12.66 -27.86
C GLN A 134 -17.43 -11.61 -27.61
N PHE A 135 -17.13 -10.57 -26.82
CA PHE A 135 -18.16 -9.62 -26.36
C PHE A 135 -18.27 -8.35 -27.22
N PHE A 136 -17.18 -7.90 -27.84
CA PHE A 136 -17.12 -6.63 -28.58
C PHE A 136 -16.68 -6.77 -30.04
N CYS A 137 -16.29 -7.98 -30.48
CA CYS A 137 -15.80 -8.26 -31.84
C CYS A 137 -14.54 -7.44 -32.24
N ARG A 138 -13.80 -6.92 -31.26
CA ARG A 138 -12.57 -6.12 -31.41
C ARG A 138 -11.68 -6.33 -30.18
N THR A 139 -10.41 -5.92 -30.22
CA THR A 139 -9.44 -6.08 -29.10
C THR A 139 -8.80 -4.78 -28.63
N ASP A 140 -9.03 -3.68 -29.35
CA ASP A 140 -8.52 -2.36 -29.03
C ASP A 140 -9.32 -1.65 -27.92
N ILE A 141 -10.47 -2.22 -27.52
CA ILE A 141 -11.19 -1.83 -26.31
C ILE A 141 -10.37 -2.17 -25.07
N THR A 142 -10.31 -1.27 -24.10
CA THR A 142 -9.64 -1.47 -22.81
C THR A 142 -10.70 -1.75 -21.74
N PHE A 143 -10.46 -2.73 -20.89
CA PHE A 143 -11.26 -3.04 -19.69
C PHE A 143 -11.03 -1.96 -18.63
N HIS A 144 -11.65 -0.81 -18.85
CA HIS A 144 -11.60 0.33 -17.96
C HIS A 144 -12.67 0.18 -16.86
N GLU A 145 -12.25 0.11 -15.60
CA GLU A 145 -13.12 -0.16 -14.44
C GLU A 145 -14.32 0.77 -14.38
N PRO A 146 -14.17 2.11 -14.52
CA PRO A 146 -15.29 3.01 -14.41
C PRO A 146 -16.39 2.73 -15.43
N ASP A 147 -16.01 2.34 -16.65
CA ASP A 147 -16.96 2.08 -17.74
C ASP A 147 -17.62 0.71 -17.59
N MET A 148 -16.87 -0.30 -17.15
CA MET A 148 -17.40 -1.61 -16.82
C MET A 148 -18.43 -1.53 -15.68
N ARG A 149 -18.10 -0.85 -14.58
CA ARG A 149 -18.98 -0.73 -13.41
C ARG A 149 -20.23 0.10 -13.70
N ARG A 150 -20.10 1.18 -14.48
CA ARG A 150 -21.24 2.06 -14.82
C ARG A 150 -22.06 1.53 -15.98
N HIS A 151 -21.61 0.45 -16.64
CA HIS A 151 -22.20 -0.07 -17.87
C HIS A 151 -22.29 1.01 -18.95
N ASN A 152 -21.21 1.78 -19.12
CA ASN A 152 -21.12 2.84 -20.11
C ASN A 152 -20.78 2.29 -21.50
N ASP A 153 -21.17 3.03 -22.54
CA ASP A 153 -20.79 2.79 -23.93
C ASP A 153 -20.93 1.31 -24.36
N ASP A 154 -19.84 0.70 -24.81
CA ASP A 154 -19.76 -0.68 -25.27
C ASP A 154 -20.06 -1.68 -24.14
N PHE A 155 -19.76 -1.33 -22.88
CA PHE A 155 -20.04 -2.15 -21.69
C PHE A 155 -21.50 -2.12 -21.27
N SER A 156 -22.36 -1.30 -21.91
CA SER A 156 -23.80 -1.33 -21.66
C SER A 156 -24.49 -2.55 -22.26
N PHE A 157 -23.86 -3.20 -23.25
CA PHE A 157 -24.45 -4.26 -24.08
C PHE A 157 -25.87 -3.95 -24.57
N ARG A 158 -26.18 -2.68 -24.85
CA ARG A 158 -27.53 -2.19 -25.19
C ARG A 158 -28.59 -2.62 -24.16
N ARG A 159 -28.21 -2.64 -22.88
CA ARG A 159 -29.01 -3.05 -21.71
C ARG A 159 -29.42 -4.53 -21.69
N ASN A 160 -28.72 -5.39 -22.44
CA ASN A 160 -28.95 -6.83 -22.39
C ASN A 160 -28.33 -7.43 -21.10
N ARG A 161 -29.19 -7.71 -20.12
CA ARG A 161 -28.78 -8.25 -18.80
C ARG A 161 -28.13 -9.62 -18.87
N THR A 162 -28.57 -10.50 -19.78
CA THR A 162 -27.97 -11.83 -19.93
C THR A 162 -26.55 -11.71 -20.44
N ARG A 163 -26.33 -10.89 -21.48
CA ARG A 163 -25.00 -10.63 -22.04
C ARG A 163 -24.07 -9.94 -21.04
N GLN A 164 -24.60 -9.03 -20.23
CA GLN A 164 -23.87 -8.41 -19.13
C GLN A 164 -23.37 -9.45 -18.12
N ALA A 165 -24.28 -10.31 -17.63
CA ALA A 165 -23.91 -11.33 -16.65
C ALA A 165 -22.90 -12.35 -17.20
N GLU A 166 -22.98 -12.68 -18.50
CA GLU A 166 -21.99 -13.52 -19.18
C GLU A 166 -20.62 -12.84 -19.25
N PHE A 167 -20.57 -11.55 -19.56
CA PHE A 167 -19.35 -10.75 -19.57
C PHE A 167 -18.72 -10.66 -18.19
N ASP A 168 -19.50 -10.29 -17.17
CA ASP A 168 -19.02 -10.15 -15.79
C ASP A 168 -18.43 -11.46 -15.26
N ARG A 169 -19.07 -12.60 -15.58
CA ARG A 169 -18.57 -13.93 -15.24
C ARG A 169 -17.27 -14.26 -15.97
N ALA A 170 -17.17 -13.94 -17.26
CA ALA A 170 -15.96 -14.17 -18.04
C ALA A 170 -14.79 -13.32 -17.55
N PHE A 171 -15.03 -12.03 -17.28
CA PHE A 171 -14.03 -11.11 -16.74
C PHE A 171 -13.57 -11.53 -15.33
N ARG A 172 -14.50 -11.89 -14.44
CA ARG A 172 -14.15 -12.42 -13.11
C ARG A 172 -13.28 -13.68 -13.21
N ALA A 173 -13.61 -14.60 -14.13
CA ALA A 173 -12.82 -15.80 -14.35
C ALA A 173 -11.41 -15.49 -14.92
N LEU A 174 -11.26 -14.47 -15.75
CA LEU A 174 -9.95 -13.97 -16.20
C LEU A 174 -9.12 -13.50 -15.01
N VAL A 175 -9.68 -12.64 -14.15
CA VAL A 175 -9.01 -12.13 -12.94
C VAL A 175 -8.57 -13.30 -12.06
N GLU A 176 -9.47 -14.24 -11.79
CA GLU A 176 -9.21 -15.38 -10.91
C GLU A 176 -8.08 -16.30 -11.43
N ARG A 177 -8.07 -16.60 -12.73
CA ARG A 177 -7.12 -17.55 -13.34
C ARG A 177 -5.76 -16.94 -13.68
N THR A 178 -5.68 -15.63 -13.88
CA THR A 178 -4.43 -14.97 -14.25
C THR A 178 -3.45 -15.02 -13.07
N PRO A 179 -2.21 -15.52 -13.26
CA PRO A 179 -1.20 -15.51 -12.21
C PRO A 179 -0.61 -14.10 -12.04
N PHE A 180 -0.98 -13.43 -10.96
CA PHE A 180 -0.40 -12.15 -10.57
C PHE A 180 -0.48 -11.96 -9.05
N THR A 181 0.31 -11.02 -8.54
CA THR A 181 0.32 -10.62 -7.13
C THR A 181 -0.26 -9.22 -7.00
N VAL A 182 -1.14 -9.03 -6.02
CA VAL A 182 -1.82 -7.75 -5.73
C VAL A 182 -1.08 -6.96 -4.67
N PHE A 183 -0.94 -5.67 -4.92
CA PHE A 183 -0.54 -4.65 -3.98
C PHE A 183 -1.57 -3.52 -3.98
N GLY A 184 -1.66 -2.79 -2.87
CA GLY A 184 -2.61 -1.68 -2.74
C GLY A 184 -2.19 -0.69 -1.67
N VAL A 185 -2.42 0.58 -1.93
CA VAL A 185 -2.26 1.64 -0.93
C VAL A 185 -3.51 2.50 -0.94
N GLY A 186 -4.20 2.59 0.20
CA GLY A 186 -5.31 3.51 0.43
C GLY A 186 -4.87 4.63 1.37
N ILE A 187 -4.94 5.87 0.91
CA ILE A 187 -4.65 7.07 1.70
C ILE A 187 -5.96 7.73 2.12
N ARG A 188 -6.17 7.86 3.43
CA ARG A 188 -7.29 8.58 4.04
C ARG A 188 -6.88 10.04 4.20
N LYS A 189 -7.32 10.91 3.29
CA LYS A 189 -6.77 12.26 3.12
C LYS A 189 -7.09 13.19 4.27
N ASP A 190 -8.30 13.13 4.83
CA ASP A 190 -8.69 13.94 5.98
C ASP A 190 -7.84 13.60 7.21
N ALA A 191 -7.71 12.30 7.51
CA ALA A 191 -6.87 11.78 8.57
C ALA A 191 -5.39 12.15 8.33
N PHE A 192 -4.89 11.97 7.11
CA PHE A 192 -3.51 12.33 6.75
C PHE A 192 -3.23 13.81 6.98
N LYS A 193 -4.15 14.68 6.54
CA LYS A 193 -4.02 16.13 6.73
C LYS A 193 -3.97 16.49 8.21
N GLN A 194 -4.92 16.00 9.00
CA GLN A 194 -5.02 16.31 10.42
C GLN A 194 -3.84 15.75 11.23
N GLU A 195 -3.48 14.48 11.00
CA GLU A 195 -2.49 13.78 11.80
C GLU A 195 -1.05 14.14 11.42
N PHE A 196 -0.78 14.49 10.16
CA PHE A 196 0.59 14.66 9.65
C PHE A 196 0.86 16.04 9.07
N LEU A 197 0.02 16.55 8.16
CA LEU A 197 0.30 17.82 7.49
C LEU A 197 0.12 19.02 8.43
N ASP A 198 -0.99 19.07 9.17
CA ASP A 198 -1.30 20.17 10.06
C ASP A 198 -0.49 20.11 11.36
N SER A 199 -0.13 18.90 11.80
CA SER A 199 0.65 18.68 13.03
C SER A 199 2.16 18.80 12.82
N GLY A 200 2.66 18.53 11.61
CA GLY A 200 4.08 18.42 11.30
C GLY A 200 4.80 17.29 12.05
N CYS A 201 4.08 16.24 12.46
CA CYS A 201 4.61 15.21 13.37
C CYS A 201 5.71 14.34 12.75
N ASP A 202 5.75 14.21 11.41
CA ASP A 202 6.75 13.45 10.68
C ASP A 202 7.29 14.24 9.47
N PRO A 203 8.47 14.85 9.58
CA PRO A 203 9.05 15.66 8.50
C PRO A 203 9.65 14.81 7.36
N TYR A 204 9.67 13.48 7.47
CA TYR A 204 10.23 12.58 6.47
C TYR A 204 9.18 12.00 5.53
N LEU A 205 7.88 12.19 5.83
CA LEU A 205 6.81 11.77 4.94
C LEU A 205 6.63 12.76 3.78
N PRO A 206 6.42 12.26 2.55
CA PRO A 206 5.99 13.11 1.45
C PRO A 206 4.68 13.82 1.79
N THR A 207 4.62 15.12 1.50
CA THR A 207 3.42 15.95 1.73
C THR A 207 2.39 15.77 0.61
N ARG A 208 2.83 15.37 -0.58
CA ARG A 208 1.99 15.00 -1.73
C ARG A 208 1.47 13.58 -1.54
N VAL A 209 0.14 13.42 -1.58
CA VAL A 209 -0.55 12.13 -1.37
C VAL A 209 -0.12 11.06 -2.39
N TYR A 210 0.07 11.45 -3.65
CA TYR A 210 0.50 10.52 -4.69
C TYR A 210 1.91 9.98 -4.40
N ASP A 211 2.86 10.87 -4.09
CA ASP A 211 4.25 10.52 -3.79
C ASP A 211 4.32 9.62 -2.54
N LEU A 212 3.50 9.91 -1.53
CA LEU A 212 3.33 9.06 -0.34
C LEU A 212 2.82 7.66 -0.71
N ALA A 213 1.80 7.58 -1.57
CA ALA A 213 1.24 6.29 -1.99
C ALA A 213 2.26 5.45 -2.79
N ILE A 214 3.00 6.09 -3.69
CA ILE A 214 4.08 5.45 -4.47
C ILE A 214 5.18 4.95 -3.54
N MET A 215 5.63 5.77 -2.58
CA MET A 215 6.62 5.36 -1.59
C MET A 215 6.16 4.09 -0.85
N LEU A 216 4.96 4.11 -0.28
CA LEU A 216 4.39 2.97 0.46
C LEU A 216 4.19 1.72 -0.42
N MET A 217 3.85 1.91 -1.70
CA MET A 217 3.70 0.84 -2.69
C MET A 217 5.04 0.18 -2.98
N LEU A 218 6.06 0.99 -3.26
CA LEU A 218 7.37 0.49 -3.66
C LEU A 218 8.12 -0.17 -2.51
N GLU A 219 7.96 0.30 -1.27
CA GLU A 219 8.47 -0.40 -0.09
C GLU A 219 7.99 -1.86 -0.02
N ARG A 220 6.71 -2.10 -0.36
CA ARG A 220 6.12 -3.46 -0.36
C ARG A 220 6.61 -4.26 -1.56
N TYR A 221 6.73 -3.62 -2.71
CA TYR A 221 7.15 -4.29 -3.91
C TYR A 221 8.62 -4.74 -3.84
N VAL A 222 9.52 -3.91 -3.32
CA VAL A 222 10.92 -4.33 -3.14
C VAL A 222 11.07 -5.40 -2.06
N ASP A 223 10.24 -5.36 -1.01
CA ASP A 223 10.19 -6.44 -0.01
C ASP A 223 9.74 -7.77 -0.64
N TYR A 224 8.71 -7.71 -1.50
CA TYR A 224 8.27 -8.84 -2.32
C TYR A 224 9.44 -9.38 -3.15
N LEU A 225 10.10 -8.56 -3.97
CA LEU A 225 11.20 -9.00 -4.82
C LEU A 225 12.37 -9.59 -4.01
N ALA A 226 12.72 -8.96 -2.89
CA ALA A 226 13.83 -9.37 -2.04
C ALA A 226 13.60 -10.68 -1.28
N THR A 227 12.34 -11.08 -1.09
CA THR A 227 11.96 -12.28 -0.35
C THR A 227 11.54 -13.45 -1.25
N HIS A 228 11.40 -13.22 -2.55
CA HIS A 228 11.09 -14.28 -3.51
C HIS A 228 12.28 -15.22 -3.72
N GLN A 229 11.97 -16.51 -3.89
CA GLN A 229 12.99 -17.55 -4.13
C GLN A 229 13.77 -17.30 -5.43
N GLN A 230 13.05 -16.91 -6.49
CA GLN A 230 13.65 -16.52 -7.76
C GLN A 230 13.95 -15.02 -7.73
N ARG A 231 15.23 -14.68 -7.92
CA ARG A 231 15.65 -13.29 -8.03
C ARG A 231 15.15 -12.71 -9.35
N ARG A 232 14.38 -11.64 -9.26
CA ARG A 232 13.87 -10.89 -10.40
C ARG A 232 14.18 -9.41 -10.23
N ILE A 233 14.31 -8.71 -11.35
CA ILE A 233 14.41 -7.25 -11.37
C ILE A 233 12.99 -6.68 -11.57
N GLY A 234 12.63 -5.73 -10.72
CA GLY A 234 11.34 -5.07 -10.77
C GLY A 234 11.30 -3.97 -11.82
N ARG A 235 10.31 -4.02 -12.71
CA ARG A 235 10.02 -2.97 -13.68
C ARG A 235 8.69 -2.35 -13.33
N VAL A 236 8.63 -1.04 -13.15
CA VAL A 236 7.40 -0.37 -12.73
C VAL A 236 6.79 0.38 -13.91
N HIS A 237 5.52 0.11 -14.17
CA HIS A 237 4.72 0.65 -15.26
C HIS A 237 3.67 1.61 -14.73
N LEU A 238 3.53 2.76 -15.39
CA LEU A 238 2.50 3.76 -15.14
C LEU A 238 1.78 4.12 -16.43
N GLU A 239 0.51 4.48 -16.34
CA GLU A 239 -0.16 5.16 -17.44
C GLU A 239 0.49 6.51 -17.70
N SER A 240 0.77 6.80 -18.98
CA SER A 240 1.24 8.11 -19.41
C SER A 240 0.07 9.09 -19.44
N ILE A 241 0.18 10.17 -18.67
CA ILE A 241 -0.84 11.24 -18.62
C ILE A 241 -0.42 12.39 -19.54
N GLY A 242 0.88 12.71 -19.53
CA GLY A 242 1.44 13.83 -20.25
C GLY A 242 2.93 13.99 -19.91
N ALA A 243 3.69 14.63 -20.80
CA ALA A 243 5.15 14.72 -20.66
C ALA A 243 5.59 15.41 -19.37
N ARG A 244 4.78 16.34 -18.84
CA ARG A 244 5.07 17.04 -17.59
C ARG A 244 4.82 16.14 -16.39
N GLU A 245 3.64 15.54 -16.32
CA GLU A 245 3.22 14.65 -15.25
C GLU A 245 4.13 13.42 -15.16
N ASP A 246 4.47 12.84 -16.32
CA ASP A 246 5.40 11.72 -16.41
C ASP A 246 6.80 12.10 -15.87
N ALA A 247 7.27 13.32 -16.16
CA ALA A 247 8.53 13.82 -15.63
C ALA A 247 8.49 14.09 -14.11
N GLU A 248 7.37 14.62 -13.59
CA GLU A 248 7.16 14.82 -12.16
C GLU A 248 7.14 13.47 -11.41
N HIS A 249 6.44 12.46 -11.94
CA HIS A 249 6.45 11.10 -11.38
C HIS A 249 7.86 10.48 -11.41
N GLN A 250 8.57 10.61 -12.54
CA GLN A 250 9.93 10.10 -12.67
C GLN A 250 10.91 10.78 -11.70
N ALA A 251 10.72 12.08 -11.41
CA ALA A 251 11.53 12.80 -10.43
C ALA A 251 11.29 12.27 -9.00
N ALA A 252 10.04 12.08 -8.59
CA ALA A 252 9.70 11.50 -7.29
C ALA A 252 10.26 10.07 -7.12
N TYR A 253 10.22 9.28 -8.19
CA TYR A 253 10.84 7.94 -8.20
C TYR A 253 12.36 7.98 -8.09
N ALA A 254 13.01 8.89 -8.81
CA ALA A 254 14.45 9.06 -8.72
C ALA A 254 14.89 9.47 -7.31
N ASP A 255 14.15 10.38 -6.66
CA ASP A 255 14.39 10.79 -5.27
C ASP A 255 14.34 9.58 -4.31
N LEU A 256 13.30 8.74 -4.45
CA LEU A 256 13.15 7.49 -3.70
C LEU A 256 14.34 6.53 -3.92
N LEU A 257 14.82 6.39 -5.16
CA LEU A 257 15.95 5.52 -5.50
C LEU A 257 17.29 6.05 -4.95
N LEU A 258 17.44 7.37 -4.86
CA LEU A 258 18.67 8.01 -4.39
C LEU A 258 18.75 8.07 -2.86
N HIS A 259 17.62 8.27 -2.19
CA HIS A 259 17.56 8.54 -0.76
C HIS A 259 16.94 7.41 0.05
N GLY A 260 16.20 6.50 -0.59
CA GLY A 260 15.40 5.50 0.09
C GLY A 260 14.24 6.13 0.86
N THR A 261 13.74 5.41 1.85
CA THR A 261 12.71 5.88 2.79
C THR A 261 13.21 5.74 4.22
N GLN A 262 12.38 6.17 5.18
CA GLN A 262 12.61 5.88 6.59
C GLN A 262 12.73 4.37 6.88
N PHE A 263 12.09 3.53 6.07
CA PHE A 263 11.94 2.09 6.30
C PHE A 263 12.81 1.22 5.39
N VAL A 264 13.12 1.69 4.18
CA VAL A 264 13.84 0.92 3.17
C VAL A 264 15.03 1.73 2.64
N PRO A 265 16.27 1.22 2.75
CA PRO A 265 17.44 1.97 2.30
C PRO A 265 17.50 2.07 0.77
N GLU A 266 18.16 3.11 0.29
CA GLU A 266 18.40 3.41 -1.13
C GLU A 266 18.95 2.20 -1.90
N LYS A 267 19.89 1.48 -1.27
CA LYS A 267 20.51 0.29 -1.86
C LYS A 267 19.53 -0.84 -2.13
N THR A 268 18.47 -0.96 -1.33
CA THR A 268 17.43 -1.97 -1.56
C THR A 268 16.67 -1.62 -2.83
N PHE A 269 16.24 -0.37 -3.02
CA PHE A 269 15.61 0.04 -4.28
C PHE A 269 16.54 -0.18 -5.47
N GLN A 270 17.77 0.32 -5.41
CA GLN A 270 18.77 0.19 -6.48
C GLN A 270 19.13 -1.27 -6.83
N SER A 271 18.95 -2.20 -5.89
CA SER A 271 19.25 -3.63 -6.10
C SER A 271 18.08 -4.45 -6.65
N TRP A 272 16.86 -3.91 -6.59
CA TRP A 272 15.64 -4.69 -6.87
C TRP A 272 14.73 -4.06 -7.90
N VAL A 273 14.83 -2.76 -8.20
CA VAL A 273 14.03 -2.12 -9.26
C VAL A 273 14.89 -1.44 -10.30
N GLU A 274 14.38 -1.33 -11.53
CA GLU A 274 14.99 -0.54 -12.60
C GLU A 274 15.02 0.96 -12.25
N ALA A 275 15.94 1.73 -12.85
CA ALA A 275 16.16 3.13 -12.49
C ALA A 275 15.02 4.09 -12.89
N GLY A 276 14.08 3.65 -13.73
CA GLY A 276 13.01 4.51 -14.20
C GLY A 276 11.74 3.76 -14.55
N TYR A 277 10.64 4.51 -14.54
CA TYR A 277 9.33 4.02 -14.92
C TYR A 277 9.28 3.65 -16.41
N ARG A 278 8.29 2.81 -16.74
CA ARG A 278 7.80 2.63 -18.10
C ARG A 278 6.44 3.29 -18.22
N PHE A 279 6.41 4.41 -18.90
CA PHE A 279 5.17 5.10 -19.24
C PHE A 279 4.60 4.52 -20.53
N SER A 280 3.32 4.19 -20.50
CA SER A 280 2.59 3.71 -21.68
C SER A 280 1.16 4.22 -21.67
N PRO A 281 0.59 4.61 -22.82
CA PRO A 281 -0.83 4.91 -22.89
C PRO A 281 -1.67 3.64 -22.68
N LYS A 282 -2.83 3.74 -22.01
CA LYS A 282 -3.78 2.61 -21.92
C LYS A 282 -4.45 2.41 -23.29
N ARG A 283 -4.09 1.34 -24.00
CA ARG A 283 -4.76 0.95 -25.25
C ARG A 283 -4.74 -0.56 -25.44
N GLY A 284 -5.89 -1.12 -25.80
CA GLY A 284 -6.04 -2.56 -26.00
C GLY A 284 -5.89 -3.34 -24.70
N SER A 285 -5.43 -4.60 -24.81
CA SER A 285 -5.22 -5.50 -23.67
C SER A 285 -3.86 -5.27 -23.01
N SER A 286 -3.88 -5.03 -21.70
CA SER A 286 -2.68 -4.79 -20.90
C SER A 286 -2.95 -5.16 -19.45
N PRO A 287 -1.97 -5.74 -18.70
CA PRO A 287 -2.14 -5.97 -17.27
C PRO A 287 -2.50 -4.71 -16.46
N ALA A 288 -2.26 -3.51 -17.00
CA ALA A 288 -2.72 -2.25 -16.42
C ALA A 288 -4.25 -2.19 -16.21
N GLU A 289 -5.03 -2.95 -16.98
CA GLU A 289 -6.48 -3.11 -16.78
C GLU A 289 -6.81 -3.78 -15.44
N MET A 290 -5.93 -4.67 -14.97
CA MET A 290 -6.07 -5.31 -13.66
C MET A 290 -5.67 -4.34 -12.53
N SER A 291 -4.68 -3.46 -12.75
CA SER A 291 -4.33 -2.45 -11.75
C SER A 291 -5.41 -1.39 -11.56
N ASP A 292 -6.13 -1.02 -12.64
CA ASP A 292 -7.32 -0.14 -12.57
C ASP A 292 -8.41 -0.74 -11.64
N LEU A 293 -8.74 -2.02 -11.86
CA LEU A 293 -9.65 -2.77 -11.01
C LEU A 293 -9.17 -2.83 -9.55
N VAL A 294 -7.90 -3.13 -9.32
CA VAL A 294 -7.32 -3.19 -7.97
C VAL A 294 -7.37 -1.82 -7.30
N ALA A 295 -7.03 -0.75 -8.00
CA ALA A 295 -7.03 0.61 -7.46
C ALA A 295 -8.43 0.98 -6.96
N ARG A 296 -9.46 0.67 -7.75
CA ARG A 296 -10.85 0.87 -7.36
C ARG A 296 -11.24 0.07 -6.13
N GLU A 297 -10.92 -1.21 -6.10
CA GLU A 297 -11.30 -2.09 -4.99
C GLU A 297 -10.61 -1.64 -3.70
N VAL A 298 -9.33 -1.26 -3.76
CA VAL A 298 -8.62 -0.68 -2.61
C VAL A 298 -9.26 0.64 -2.17
N PHE A 299 -9.67 1.50 -3.12
CA PHE A 299 -10.39 2.74 -2.81
C PHE A 299 -11.69 2.47 -2.05
N GLU A 300 -12.54 1.59 -2.55
CA GLU A 300 -13.85 1.29 -1.95
C GLU A 300 -13.71 0.62 -0.59
N TRP A 301 -12.77 -0.31 -0.46
CA TRP A 301 -12.47 -0.95 0.82
C TRP A 301 -11.98 0.07 1.86
N THR A 302 -11.07 0.96 1.45
CA THR A 302 -10.54 2.02 2.34
C THR A 302 -11.63 3.02 2.72
N ARG A 303 -12.45 3.45 1.76
CA ARG A 303 -13.56 4.38 1.95
C ARG A 303 -14.63 3.80 2.89
N GLY A 304 -14.87 2.50 2.82
CA GLY A 304 -15.77 1.77 3.72
C GLY A 304 -15.17 1.46 5.10
N GLY A 305 -14.07 2.11 5.50
CA GLY A 305 -13.43 1.88 6.79
C GLY A 305 -12.84 0.48 6.95
N CYS A 306 -12.51 -0.19 5.85
CA CYS A 306 -12.01 -1.57 5.82
C CYS A 306 -12.98 -2.64 6.33
N GLN A 307 -14.28 -2.34 6.42
CA GLN A 307 -15.30 -3.23 7.00
C GLN A 307 -16.07 -4.04 5.96
N ASN A 308 -16.20 -3.52 4.73
CA ASN A 308 -17.00 -4.13 3.68
C ASN A 308 -16.13 -4.50 2.49
N ASP A 309 -16.30 -5.72 2.01
CA ASP A 309 -15.59 -6.23 0.85
C ASP A 309 -16.21 -5.68 -0.45
N PRO A 310 -15.42 -5.02 -1.32
CA PRO A 310 -15.90 -4.57 -2.62
C PRO A 310 -16.12 -5.74 -3.60
N PRO A 311 -16.79 -5.49 -4.76
CA PRO A 311 -17.32 -6.57 -5.62
C PRO A 311 -16.31 -7.62 -6.09
N TYR A 312 -15.06 -7.24 -6.38
CA TYR A 312 -14.00 -8.14 -6.85
C TYR A 312 -13.05 -8.59 -5.74
N TRP A 313 -13.25 -8.14 -4.51
CA TRP A 313 -12.37 -8.43 -3.38
C TRP A 313 -12.17 -9.91 -3.15
N ALA A 314 -13.22 -10.73 -3.28
CA ALA A 314 -13.13 -12.18 -3.08
C ALA A 314 -12.12 -12.87 -4.02
N VAL A 315 -11.93 -12.35 -5.24
CA VAL A 315 -10.97 -12.92 -6.22
C VAL A 315 -9.60 -12.25 -6.15
N LEU A 316 -9.53 -11.01 -5.67
CA LEU A 316 -8.27 -10.26 -5.50
C LEU A 316 -7.57 -10.59 -4.17
N ASN A 317 -8.33 -10.78 -3.10
CA ASN A 317 -7.83 -10.98 -1.76
C ASN A 317 -6.86 -12.17 -1.64
N PRO A 318 -7.13 -13.35 -2.22
CA PRO A 318 -6.18 -14.46 -2.22
C PRO A 318 -4.85 -14.16 -2.94
N LYS A 319 -4.83 -13.16 -3.83
CA LYS A 319 -3.67 -12.76 -4.63
C LYS A 319 -2.85 -11.64 -3.97
N ILE A 320 -3.32 -11.04 -2.87
CA ILE A 320 -2.57 -10.01 -2.14
C ILE A 320 -1.25 -10.58 -1.62
N HIS A 321 -0.16 -9.84 -1.83
CA HIS A 321 1.14 -10.24 -1.28
C HIS A 321 1.09 -10.43 0.24
N ARG A 322 1.56 -11.59 0.70
CA ARG A 322 1.63 -11.96 2.12
C ARG A 322 3.02 -12.48 2.41
N ARG A 323 3.68 -11.89 3.41
CA ARG A 323 4.93 -12.42 3.93
C ARG A 323 4.63 -13.37 5.08
N ALA A 324 5.14 -14.60 4.99
CA ALA A 324 4.84 -15.67 5.94
C ALA A 324 5.51 -15.51 7.32
N ASP A 325 6.32 -14.47 7.53
CA ASP A 325 7.04 -14.23 8.78
C ASP A 325 6.26 -13.38 9.81
N GLY A 326 5.00 -13.04 9.52
CA GLY A 326 4.08 -12.40 10.46
C GLY A 326 4.46 -10.98 10.87
N HIS A 327 5.42 -10.35 10.21
CA HIS A 327 5.88 -9.00 10.58
C HIS A 327 4.95 -7.91 10.03
N PHE A 328 4.46 -7.04 10.92
CA PHE A 328 3.62 -5.88 10.58
C PHE A 328 4.25 -4.99 9.50
N GLY A 329 3.45 -4.42 8.61
CA GLY A 329 3.90 -3.51 7.55
C GLY A 329 4.44 -4.17 6.27
N LYS A 330 4.49 -5.50 6.20
CA LYS A 330 4.95 -6.27 5.01
C LYS A 330 3.80 -7.00 4.28
N PHE A 331 2.57 -6.56 4.52
CA PHE A 331 1.39 -6.97 3.78
C PHE A 331 1.24 -6.11 2.51
N GLY A 332 0.83 -6.74 1.40
CA GLY A 332 0.73 -6.09 0.09
C GLY A 332 -0.25 -4.92 0.05
N VAL A 333 -1.22 -4.87 0.97
CA VAL A 333 -2.16 -3.75 1.10
C VAL A 333 -1.86 -2.90 2.35
N LYS A 334 -1.86 -1.57 2.18
CA LYS A 334 -1.69 -0.60 3.27
C LYS A 334 -2.79 0.45 3.24
N VAL A 335 -3.39 0.67 4.40
CA VAL A 335 -4.21 1.86 4.64
C VAL A 335 -3.44 2.82 5.52
N PHE A 336 -3.47 4.11 5.18
CA PHE A 336 -2.71 5.14 5.85
C PHE A 336 -3.46 6.50 5.88
N PRO A 337 -3.52 7.20 7.01
CA PRO A 337 -3.25 6.71 8.37
C PRO A 337 -4.27 5.63 8.77
N SER A 338 -3.91 4.80 9.75
CA SER A 338 -4.79 3.76 10.28
C SER A 338 -5.00 3.86 11.79
N SER A 339 -4.56 4.93 12.45
CA SER A 339 -4.56 5.09 13.92
C SER A 339 -5.94 4.88 14.55
N ASP A 340 -7.00 5.38 13.92
CA ASP A 340 -8.40 5.28 14.36
C ASP A 340 -9.16 4.06 13.79
N ILE A 341 -8.56 3.32 12.85
CA ILE A 341 -9.16 2.13 12.22
C ILE A 341 -8.26 0.89 12.30
N ASP A 342 -7.28 0.90 13.20
CA ASP A 342 -6.22 -0.12 13.24
C ASP A 342 -6.81 -1.51 13.49
N GLU A 343 -7.78 -1.63 14.39
CA GLU A 343 -8.48 -2.89 14.68
C GLU A 343 -9.10 -3.50 13.43
N ALA A 344 -9.75 -2.70 12.58
CA ALA A 344 -10.38 -3.17 11.34
C ALA A 344 -9.32 -3.62 10.32
N VAL A 345 -8.24 -2.85 10.17
CA VAL A 345 -7.13 -3.19 9.28
C VAL A 345 -6.43 -4.47 9.75
N MET A 346 -6.25 -4.64 11.06
CA MET A 346 -5.62 -5.84 11.64
C MET A 346 -6.52 -7.07 11.55
N ALA A 347 -7.83 -6.92 11.79
CA ALA A 347 -8.80 -8.00 11.62
C ALA A 347 -8.76 -8.55 10.18
N HIS A 348 -8.74 -7.67 9.18
CA HIS A 348 -8.58 -8.06 7.78
C HIS A 348 -7.27 -8.81 7.53
N ARG A 349 -6.14 -8.31 8.07
CA ARG A 349 -4.84 -9.01 7.94
C ARG A 349 -4.86 -10.40 8.54
N VAL A 350 -5.51 -10.60 9.68
CA VAL A 350 -5.68 -11.93 10.31
C VAL A 350 -6.54 -12.83 9.42
N LEU A 351 -7.66 -12.34 8.89
CA LEU A 351 -8.51 -13.08 7.95
C LEU A 351 -7.73 -13.49 6.69
N CYS A 352 -6.82 -12.63 6.25
CA CYS A 352 -5.93 -12.88 5.12
C CYS A 352 -4.71 -13.74 5.48
N GLY A 353 -4.57 -14.21 6.73
CA GLY A 353 -3.43 -15.01 7.17
C GLY A 353 -2.09 -14.28 7.16
N ALA A 354 -2.10 -12.94 7.14
CA ALA A 354 -0.92 -12.09 7.17
C ALA A 354 -0.44 -11.75 8.60
N ALA A 355 -1.26 -12.05 9.62
CA ALA A 355 -0.92 -11.92 11.03
C ALA A 355 -1.11 -13.27 11.75
N PRO A 356 -0.32 -13.58 12.78
CA PRO A 356 -0.53 -14.77 13.61
C PRO A 356 -1.98 -14.78 14.13
N LYS A 357 -2.64 -15.94 14.08
CA LYS A 357 -3.87 -16.12 14.86
C LYS A 357 -3.45 -16.19 16.32
N ASN A 358 -3.89 -15.23 17.12
CA ASN A 358 -3.64 -15.19 18.57
C ASN A 358 -4.12 -16.47 19.26
#